data_AF-A0A1G0XY85-F1
#
_entry.id   AF-A0A1G0XY85-F1
#
_cell.length_a   1.000
_cell.length_b   1.000
_cell.length_c   1.000
_cell.angle_alpha   90.00
_cell.angle_beta   90.00
_cell.angle_gamma   90.00
#
_symmetry.space_group_name_H-M   'P 1'
#
loop_
_entity.id
_entity.type
_entity.pdbx_description
1 polymer ?
#
loop_
_entity_poly.entity_id
_entity_poly.type
_entity_poly.pdbx_seq_one_letter_code
_entity_poly.pdbx_strand_id
1 'polypeptide(L)'
;MKKTLFLLTLTLFIFCAFPAPEAKAFDPATMSMATGLAMTLFQKASPYLIRGLANFGKGCVKVGKDMVDIFRLPLGMGQVMFMTPFGYFNKGVRNLVLGGVAPFKLCVHTLLLPVVLFVNVNI
;
A
#
# COMPACT_ATOMS: atom_id res chain seq x y z
N MET A 1 3.17 -17.06 -19.75
CA MET A 1 3.04 -18.37 -19.08
C MET A 1 3.37 -18.32 -17.59
N LYS A 2 4.57 -17.86 -17.16
CA LYS A 2 4.92 -17.78 -15.72
C LYS A 2 4.00 -16.87 -14.88
N LYS A 3 3.62 -15.70 -15.41
CA LYS A 3 2.70 -14.76 -14.74
C LYS A 3 1.29 -15.33 -14.56
N THR A 4 0.82 -16.10 -15.54
CA THR A 4 -0.50 -16.74 -15.52
C THR A 4 -0.55 -17.86 -14.48
N LEU A 5 0.49 -18.67 -14.39
CA LEU A 5 0.62 -19.72 -13.37
C LEU A 5 0.69 -19.14 -11.95
N PHE A 6 1.42 -18.05 -11.76
CA PHE A 6 1.50 -17.34 -10.48
C PHE A 6 0.14 -16.76 -10.06
N LEU A 7 -0.59 -16.13 -10.98
CA LEU A 7 -1.94 -15.65 -10.71
C LEU A 7 -2.89 -16.78 -10.32
N LEU A 8 -2.84 -17.91 -11.02
CA LEU A 8 -3.72 -19.07 -10.77
C LEU A 8 -3.46 -19.70 -9.39
N THR A 9 -2.18 -19.81 -9.02
CA THR A 9 -1.78 -20.31 -7.70
C THR A 9 -2.18 -19.35 -6.58
N LEU A 10 -2.03 -18.05 -6.79
CA LEU A 10 -2.43 -17.03 -5.82
C LEU A 10 -3.95 -17.01 -5.61
N THR A 11 -4.74 -17.14 -6.68
CA THR A 11 -6.21 -17.21 -6.57
C THR A 11 -6.69 -18.46 -5.84
N LEU A 12 -6.06 -19.62 -6.08
CA LEU A 12 -6.36 -20.86 -5.37
C LEU A 12 -6.02 -20.75 -3.88
N PHE A 13 -4.87 -20.15 -3.56
CA PHE A 13 -4.45 -19.94 -2.18
C PHE A 13 -5.43 -19.06 -1.40
N ILE A 14 -5.91 -17.96 -2.01
CA ILE A 14 -6.90 -17.07 -1.38
C ILE A 14 -8.22 -17.81 -1.11
N PHE A 15 -8.69 -18.62 -2.07
CA PHE A 15 -9.95 -19.34 -1.93
C PHE A 15 -9.89 -20.46 -0.87
N CYS A 16 -8.73 -21.11 -0.72
CA CYS A 16 -8.51 -22.12 0.33
C CYS A 16 -8.25 -21.51 1.72
N ALA A 17 -7.53 -20.39 1.80
CA ALA A 17 -7.22 -19.73 3.06
C ALA A 17 -8.43 -19.02 3.68
N PHE A 18 -9.38 -18.57 2.84
CA PHE A 18 -10.62 -17.91 3.26
C PHE A 18 -11.82 -18.71 2.75
N PRO A 19 -12.23 -19.80 3.43
CA PRO A 19 -13.40 -20.56 3.03
C PRO A 19 -14.62 -19.64 2.99
N ALA A 20 -15.32 -19.65 1.86
CA ALA A 20 -16.50 -18.82 1.68
C ALA A 20 -17.54 -19.21 2.76
N PRO A 21 -18.06 -18.24 3.53
CA PRO A 21 -19.07 -18.53 4.54
C PRO A 21 -20.31 -19.15 3.88
N GLU A 22 -20.90 -20.16 4.52
CA GLU A 22 -22.09 -20.85 4.00
C GLU A 22 -23.19 -19.83 3.70
N ALA A 23 -23.61 -19.76 2.44
CA ALA A 23 -24.64 -18.85 2.00
C ALA A 23 -25.98 -19.28 2.60
N LYS A 24 -26.41 -18.60 3.67
CA LYS A 24 -27.79 -18.72 4.15
C LYS A 24 -28.72 -18.25 3.03
N ALA A 25 -29.62 -19.13 2.60
CA ALA A 25 -30.60 -18.81 1.56
C ALA A 25 -31.46 -17.63 2.02
N PHE A 26 -31.24 -16.48 1.40
CA PHE A 26 -32.09 -15.31 1.54
C PHE A 26 -33.17 -15.36 0.45
N ASP A 27 -34.41 -15.10 0.82
CA ASP A 27 -35.48 -14.96 -0.18
C ASP A 27 -35.14 -13.84 -1.18
N PRO A 28 -35.43 -14.04 -2.49
CA PRO A 28 -35.12 -13.07 -3.54
C PRO A 28 -35.68 -11.66 -3.27
N ALA A 29 -36.85 -11.59 -2.61
CA ALA A 29 -37.47 -10.34 -2.20
C ALA A 29 -36.65 -9.61 -1.12
N THR A 30 -36.12 -10.33 -0.14
CA THR A 30 -35.28 -9.75 0.91
C THR A 30 -33.94 -9.29 0.34
N MET A 31 -33.39 -10.06 -0.60
CA MET A 31 -32.15 -9.70 -1.30
C MET A 31 -32.33 -8.43 -2.14
N SER A 32 -33.45 -8.28 -2.85
CA SER A 32 -33.71 -7.09 -3.68
C SER A 32 -33.92 -5.82 -2.83
N MET A 33 -34.62 -5.93 -1.70
CA MET A 33 -34.78 -4.82 -0.75
C MET A 33 -33.44 -4.42 -0.11
N ALA A 34 -32.65 -5.41 0.34
CA ALA A 34 -31.31 -5.16 0.89
C ALA A 34 -30.37 -4.53 -0.16
N THR A 35 -30.44 -4.98 -1.41
CA THR A 35 -29.65 -4.42 -2.52
C THR A 35 -30.07 -2.98 -2.81
N GLY A 36 -31.37 -2.68 -2.81
CA GLY A 36 -31.87 -1.32 -2.99
C GLY A 36 -31.39 -0.36 -1.90
N LEU A 37 -31.50 -0.78 -0.63
CA LEU A 37 -30.97 0.00 0.50
C LEU A 37 -29.45 0.16 0.42
N ALA A 38 -28.72 -0.91 0.10
CA ALA A 38 -27.27 -0.87 -0.07
C ALA A 38 -26.86 0.12 -1.18
N MET A 39 -27.58 0.16 -2.30
CA MET A 39 -27.28 1.09 -3.39
C MET A 39 -27.50 2.56 -2.99
N THR A 40 -28.56 2.87 -2.26
CA THR A 40 -28.79 4.25 -1.77
C THR A 40 -27.72 4.70 -0.77
N LEU A 41 -27.32 3.81 0.14
CA LEU A 41 -26.24 4.06 1.09
C LEU A 41 -24.90 4.22 0.37
N PHE A 42 -24.65 3.38 -0.64
CA PHE A 42 -23.45 3.46 -1.47
C PHE A 42 -23.38 4.77 -2.25
N GLN A 43 -24.48 5.24 -2.84
CA GLN A 43 -24.51 6.53 -3.54
C GLN A 43 -24.19 7.70 -2.61
N LYS A 44 -24.66 7.64 -1.35
CA LYS A 44 -24.36 8.66 -0.34
C LYS A 44 -22.92 8.58 0.17
N ALA A 45 -22.34 7.38 0.28
CA ALA A 45 -20.98 7.15 0.73
C ALA A 45 -19.91 7.28 -0.39
N SER A 46 -20.32 7.11 -1.65
CA SER A 46 -19.50 7.18 -2.87
C SER A 46 -18.47 8.30 -2.87
N PRO A 47 -18.82 9.58 -2.65
CA PRO A 47 -17.84 10.67 -2.70
C PRO A 47 -16.77 10.55 -1.60
N TYR A 48 -17.13 10.02 -0.43
CA TYR A 48 -16.19 9.80 0.66
C TYR A 48 -15.28 8.60 0.39
N LEU A 49 -15.84 7.52 -0.17
CA LEU A 49 -15.07 6.35 -0.58
C LEU A 49 -14.06 6.70 -1.66
N ILE A 50 -14.45 7.44 -2.70
CA ILE A 50 -13.57 7.85 -3.79
C ILE A 50 -12.44 8.75 -3.26
N ARG A 51 -12.76 9.71 -2.38
CA ARG A 51 -11.75 10.58 -1.74
C ARG A 51 -10.81 9.78 -0.85
N GLY A 52 -11.33 8.86 -0.04
CA GLY A 52 -10.55 7.98 0.82
C GLY A 52 -9.61 7.09 0.02
N LEU A 53 -10.10 6.46 -1.05
CA LEU A 53 -9.30 5.66 -1.98
C LEU A 53 -8.20 6.48 -2.66
N ALA A 54 -8.52 7.70 -3.12
CA ALA A 54 -7.53 8.58 -3.73
C ALA A 54 -6.42 8.97 -2.74
N ASN A 55 -6.78 9.28 -1.49
CA ASN A 55 -5.81 9.61 -0.45
C ASN A 55 -4.96 8.39 -0.05
N PHE A 56 -5.60 7.24 0.13
CA PHE A 56 -4.92 5.97 0.40
C PHE A 56 -3.94 5.61 -0.71
N GLY A 57 -4.33 5.77 -1.98
CA GLY A 57 -3.45 5.58 -3.13
C GLY A 57 -2.20 6.47 -3.06
N LYS A 58 -2.36 7.76 -2.72
CA LYS A 58 -1.22 8.67 -2.48
C LYS A 58 -0.35 8.21 -1.31
N GLY A 59 -0.95 7.69 -0.24
CA GLY A 59 -0.25 7.09 0.90
C GLY A 59 0.58 5.87 0.52
N CYS A 60 0.01 4.95 -0.26
CA CYS A 60 0.69 3.77 -0.79
C CYS A 60 1.90 4.15 -1.65
N VAL A 61 1.78 5.18 -2.49
CA VAL A 61 2.90 5.68 -3.30
C VAL A 61 4.04 6.22 -2.41
N LYS A 62 3.72 6.91 -1.32
CA LYS A 62 4.73 7.39 -0.36
C LYS A 62 5.44 6.24 0.35
N VAL A 63 4.69 5.25 0.83
CA VAL A 63 5.26 4.04 1.45
C VAL A 63 6.16 3.29 0.46
N GLY A 64 5.71 3.13 -0.79
CA GLY A 64 6.53 2.53 -1.84
C GLY A 64 7.84 3.29 -2.09
N LYS A 65 7.81 4.62 -2.03
CA LYS A 65 9.03 5.45 -2.11
C LYS A 65 9.96 5.22 -0.92
N ASP A 66 9.43 5.14 0.30
CA ASP A 66 10.26 4.89 1.48
C ASP A 66 10.88 3.48 1.45
N MET A 67 10.18 2.48 0.91
CA MET A 67 10.74 1.14 0.67
C MET A 67 11.96 1.20 -0.27
N VAL A 68 11.88 1.99 -1.33
CA VAL A 68 13.02 2.18 -2.25
C VAL A 68 14.15 2.96 -1.57
N ASP A 69 13.81 3.93 -0.73
CA ASP A 69 14.80 4.76 -0.03
C ASP A 69 15.63 3.96 0.99
N ILE A 70 15.15 2.82 1.50
CA ILE A 70 15.96 1.88 2.32
C ILE A 70 17.21 1.41 1.55
N PHE A 71 17.10 1.16 0.25
CA PHE A 71 18.23 0.75 -0.58
C PHE A 71 19.28 1.84 -0.77
N ARG A 72 18.99 3.09 -0.40
CA ARG A 72 20.01 4.16 -0.39
C ARG A 72 21.10 3.92 0.64
N LEU A 73 20.83 3.16 1.69
CA LEU A 73 21.82 2.86 2.73
C LEU A 73 22.99 2.02 2.19
N PRO A 74 22.77 0.83 1.58
CA PRO A 74 23.86 0.07 0.96
C PRO A 74 24.49 0.82 -0.22
N LEU A 75 23.71 1.58 -1.01
CA LEU A 75 24.25 2.44 -2.07
C LEU A 75 25.18 3.53 -1.52
N GLY A 76 24.81 4.15 -0.40
CA GLY A 76 25.60 5.17 0.29
C GLY A 76 26.90 4.58 0.84
N MET A 77 26.84 3.39 1.46
CA MET A 77 28.02 2.68 1.93
C MET A 77 28.99 2.38 0.77
N GLY A 78 28.49 1.89 -0.37
CA GLY A 78 29.32 1.66 -1.55
C GLY A 78 29.94 2.95 -2.12
N GLN A 79 29.19 4.05 -2.14
CA GLN A 79 29.69 5.34 -2.59
C GLN A 79 30.80 5.91 -1.67
N VAL A 80 30.66 5.75 -0.36
CA VAL A 80 31.67 6.20 0.62
C VAL A 80 32.90 5.27 0.64
N MET A 81 32.73 3.97 0.43
CA MET A 81 33.86 3.03 0.43
C MET A 81 34.66 3.07 -0.88
N PHE A 82 33.98 3.10 -2.04
CA PHE A 82 34.64 2.91 -3.34
C PHE A 82 34.65 4.14 -4.23
N MET A 83 33.68 5.06 -4.09
CA MET A 83 33.55 6.23 -4.97
C MET A 83 34.06 7.55 -4.35
N THR A 84 34.55 7.50 -3.11
CA THR A 84 35.22 8.63 -2.44
C THR A 84 36.39 9.22 -3.25
N PRO A 85 37.32 8.44 -3.83
CA PRO A 85 38.39 9.00 -4.65
C PRO A 85 37.90 9.67 -5.94
N PHE A 86 36.65 9.43 -6.35
CA PHE A 86 36.02 10.03 -7.52
C PHE A 86 35.11 11.23 -7.18
N GLY A 87 35.19 11.76 -5.95
CA GLY A 87 34.44 12.94 -5.51
C GLY A 87 32.98 12.67 -5.09
N TYR A 88 32.58 11.41 -4.91
CA TYR A 88 31.21 11.04 -4.52
C TYR A 88 30.97 10.98 -3.01
N PHE A 89 31.95 11.35 -2.17
CA PHE A 89 31.86 11.25 -0.71
C PHE A 89 30.61 11.94 -0.13
N ASN A 90 30.36 13.21 -0.51
CA ASN A 90 29.18 13.96 -0.03
C ASN A 90 27.84 13.32 -0.45
N LYS A 91 27.79 12.74 -1.66
CA LYS A 91 26.59 12.03 -2.15
C LYS A 91 26.40 10.71 -1.42
N GLY A 92 27.49 10.01 -1.12
CA GLY A 92 27.50 8.77 -0.36
C GLY A 92 27.00 8.97 1.07
N VAL A 93 27.55 9.94 1.81
CA VAL A 93 27.12 10.27 3.17
C VAL A 93 25.63 10.66 3.21
N ARG A 94 25.17 11.48 2.26
CA ARG A 94 23.75 11.85 2.15
C ARG A 94 22.86 10.62 1.91
N ASN A 95 23.25 9.69 1.06
CA ASN A 95 22.49 8.47 0.80
C ASN A 95 22.47 7.52 2.00
N LEU A 96 23.56 7.49 2.76
CA LEU A 96 23.68 6.72 4.01
C LEU A 96 22.70 7.23 5.07
N VAL A 97 22.65 8.56 5.28
CA VAL A 97 21.71 9.20 6.22
C VAL A 97 20.26 9.01 5.77
N LEU A 98 19.96 9.27 4.49
CA LEU A 98 18.60 9.12 3.97
C LEU A 98 18.12 7.67 4.03
N GLY A 99 18.98 6.70 3.72
CA GLY A 99 18.65 5.28 3.83
C GLY A 99 18.54 4.80 5.28
N GLY A 100 19.23 5.44 6.22
CA GLY A 100 19.12 5.14 7.65
C GLY A 100 17.83 5.65 8.28
N VAL A 101 17.33 6.78 7.81
CA VAL A 101 16.05 7.37 8.26
C VAL A 101 14.85 6.74 7.54
N ALA A 102 15.03 6.22 6.32
CA ALA A 102 13.99 5.57 5.53
C ALA A 102 13.17 4.49 6.26
N PRO A 103 13.74 3.54 7.04
CA PRO A 103 12.95 2.54 7.75
C PRO A 103 12.00 3.16 8.80
N PHE A 104 12.43 4.20 9.51
CA PHE A 104 11.57 4.90 10.47
C PHE A 104 10.42 5.62 9.79
N LYS A 105 10.74 6.28 8.67
CA LYS A 105 9.74 6.98 7.85
C LYS A 105 8.72 6.01 7.26
N LEU A 106 9.17 4.84 6.81
CA LEU A 106 8.31 3.77 6.35
C LEU A 106 7.36 3.30 7.47
N CYS A 107 7.86 3.03 8.68
CA CYS A 107 7.01 2.63 9.80
C CYS A 107 5.91 3.67 10.09
N VAL A 108 6.27 4.96 10.13
CA VAL A 108 5.31 6.05 10.37
C VAL A 108 4.27 6.12 9.26
N HIS A 109 4.69 6.08 7.99
CA HIS A 109 3.77 6.15 6.86
C HIS A 109 2.87 4.91 6.76
N THR A 110 3.36 3.72 7.10
CA THR A 110 2.56 2.49 7.15
C THR A 110 1.56 2.50 8.29
N LEU A 111 1.91 3.04 9.46
CA LEU A 111 0.97 3.20 10.58
C LEU A 111 -0.12 4.23 10.29
N LEU A 112 0.18 5.28 9.52
CA LEU A 112 -0.76 6.33 9.14
C LEU A 112 -1.63 5.96 7.93
N LEU A 113 -1.28 4.93 7.16
CA LEU A 113 -2.00 4.49 5.96
C LEU A 113 -3.51 4.25 6.19
N PRO A 114 -3.94 3.58 7.28
CA PRO A 114 -5.37 3.42 7.59
C PRO A 114 -6.07 4.74 7.93
N VAL A 115 -5.35 5.68 8.57
CA VAL A 115 -5.89 7.01 8.92
C VAL A 115 -6.11 7.85 7.67
N VAL A 116 -5.24 7.70 6.67
CA VAL A 116 -5.29 8.43 5.39
C VAL A 116 -6.55 8.09 4.56
N LEU A 117 -7.18 6.93 4.80
CA LEU A 117 -8.49 6.58 4.21
C LEU A 117 -9.60 7.52 4.66
N PHE A 118 -9.55 7.98 5.91
CA PHE A 118 -10.64 8.75 6.52
C PHE A 118 -10.32 10.24 6.61
N VAL A 119 -9.04 10.60 6.72
CA VAL A 119 -8.58 11.98 6.86
C VAL A 119 -7.47 12.24 5.85
N ASN A 120 -7.53 13.39 5.17
CA ASN A 120 -6.43 13.81 4.32
C ASN A 120 -5.26 14.31 5.18
N VAL A 121 -4.38 13.38 5.56
CA VAL A 121 -3.14 13.69 6.28
C VAL A 121 -2.06 14.01 5.25
N ASN A 122 -1.60 15.26 5.21
CA ASN A 122 -0.50 15.67 4.35
C ASN A 122 0.83 15.27 5.00
N ILE A 123 1.24 14.01 4.81
CA ILE A 123 2.50 13.45 5.33
C ILE A 123 3.68 13.71 4.39
#